data_AF-S0EZG4-F1
#
_entry.id   AF-S0EZG4-F1
#
_cell.length_a   1.000
_cell.length_b   1.000
_cell.length_c   1.000
_cell.angle_alpha   90.00
_cell.angle_beta   90.00
_cell.angle_gamma   90.00
#
_symmetry.space_group_name_H-M   'P 1'
#
loop_
_entity.id
_entity.type
_entity.pdbx_description
1 polymer ?
#
loop_
_entity_poly.entity_id
_entity_poly.type
_entity_poly.pdbx_seq_one_letter_code
_entity_poly.pdbx_strand_id
1 'polypeptide(L)'
;MARLRSKGRKQKHTTSPSAQDNRPGVKTPTAETLKEADKLFKGYWKRLGALLLVLLLLSIAFSLAVPHYRNYNLIYFYFAIVFALSFISRYWLEKLFVELRELGFRRLAQKRYADAAAVLEYFHRFGNMGFDRDGEIHYRLLLAYRHLGEEERAKQIAEWIRRHRAKSRYAQRLATAEPAPAKEEASGGAVG
;
A
#
# COMPACT_ATOMS: atom_id res chain seq x y z
N MET A 1 32.71 -60.01 -13.18
CA MET A 1 33.05 -58.58 -13.39
C MET A 1 31.87 -57.87 -14.04
N ALA A 2 31.14 -57.02 -13.30
CA ALA A 2 30.26 -55.99 -13.85
C ALA A 2 29.97 -54.95 -12.74
N ARG A 3 30.27 -53.67 -13.03
CA ARG A 3 30.30 -52.56 -12.08
C ARG A 3 28.88 -52.02 -11.80
N LEU A 4 28.45 -52.04 -10.54
CA LEU A 4 27.30 -51.27 -10.06
C LEU A 4 27.70 -49.80 -9.88
N ARG A 5 27.12 -48.93 -10.69
CA ARG A 5 27.38 -47.48 -10.72
C ARG A 5 26.41 -46.79 -9.75
N SER A 6 26.81 -46.57 -8.50
CA SER A 6 26.03 -45.78 -7.55
C SER A 6 26.08 -44.30 -7.94
N LYS A 7 24.93 -43.73 -8.32
CA LYS A 7 24.77 -42.29 -8.54
C LYS A 7 24.73 -41.60 -7.19
N GLY A 8 25.79 -40.88 -6.85
CA GLY A 8 25.84 -39.94 -5.73
C GLY A 8 24.75 -38.89 -5.87
N ARG A 9 23.71 -39.00 -5.04
CA ARG A 9 22.65 -38.01 -4.90
C ARG A 9 23.26 -36.84 -4.13
N LYS A 10 23.65 -35.78 -4.86
CA LYS A 10 24.03 -34.49 -4.26
C LYS A 10 22.92 -34.05 -3.30
N GLN A 11 23.21 -34.09 -2.00
CA GLN A 11 22.43 -33.40 -0.99
C GLN A 11 22.39 -31.92 -1.39
N LYS A 12 21.22 -31.47 -1.84
CA LYS A 12 20.95 -30.03 -1.91
C LYS A 12 21.05 -29.54 -0.47
N HIS A 13 22.05 -28.70 -0.20
CA HIS A 13 22.05 -27.82 0.95
C HIS A 13 20.69 -27.12 0.97
N THR A 14 19.84 -27.54 1.91
CA THR A 14 18.74 -26.76 2.42
C THR A 14 19.37 -25.52 3.02
N THR A 15 19.40 -24.44 2.24
CA THR A 15 19.46 -23.10 2.81
C THR A 15 18.25 -23.02 3.73
N SER A 16 18.51 -23.10 5.05
CA SER A 16 17.52 -22.82 6.08
C SER A 16 16.77 -21.55 5.68
N PRO A 17 15.43 -21.54 5.72
CA PRO A 17 14.70 -20.28 5.63
C PRO A 17 15.25 -19.41 6.76
N SER A 18 15.86 -18.30 6.37
CA SER A 18 16.31 -17.24 7.27
C SER A 18 15.27 -17.10 8.37
N ALA A 19 15.68 -17.39 9.61
CA ALA A 19 14.85 -17.21 10.77
C ALA A 19 14.34 -15.77 10.72
N GLN A 20 13.05 -15.61 10.37
CA GLN A 20 12.37 -14.34 10.43
C GLN A 20 12.45 -13.87 11.87
N ASP A 21 13.26 -12.84 12.10
CA ASP A 21 13.42 -12.20 13.38
C ASP A 21 12.09 -11.51 13.74
N ASN A 22 11.16 -12.30 14.29
CA ASN A 22 9.84 -11.87 14.75
C ASN A 22 9.94 -11.19 16.13
N ARG A 23 11.02 -10.45 16.38
CA ARG A 23 11.21 -9.74 17.66
C ARG A 23 10.29 -8.52 17.71
N PRO A 24 9.35 -8.44 18.66
CA PRO A 24 8.64 -7.20 18.92
C PRO A 24 9.66 -6.14 19.37
N GLY A 25 9.81 -5.06 18.61
CA GLY A 25 10.73 -3.95 18.91
C GLY A 25 11.68 -3.55 17.79
N VAL A 26 11.71 -4.26 16.66
CA VAL A 26 12.49 -3.81 15.49
C VAL A 26 11.83 -2.56 14.89
N LYS A 27 12.49 -1.41 15.05
CA LYS A 27 12.02 -0.10 14.53
C LYS A 27 12.20 0.05 13.02
N THR A 28 12.91 -0.87 12.39
CA THR A 28 13.20 -0.84 10.95
C THR A 28 12.39 -1.90 10.20
N PRO A 29 11.83 -1.56 9.02
CA PRO A 29 11.17 -2.54 8.19
C PRO A 29 12.17 -3.56 7.65
N THR A 30 11.74 -4.82 7.60
CA THR A 30 12.49 -5.92 7.04
C THR A 30 12.67 -5.79 5.53
N ALA A 31 13.85 -6.17 5.04
CA ALA A 31 14.15 -6.18 3.61
C ALA A 31 13.18 -7.06 2.80
N GLU A 32 12.66 -8.14 3.41
CA GLU A 32 11.65 -9.00 2.78
C GLU A 32 10.35 -8.27 2.49
N THR A 33 9.82 -7.52 3.47
CA THR A 33 8.57 -6.76 3.29
C THR A 33 8.74 -5.66 2.26
N LEU A 34 9.87 -4.94 2.30
CA LEU A 34 10.17 -3.91 1.29
C LEU A 34 10.28 -4.52 -0.12
N LYS A 35 10.91 -5.68 -0.25
CA LYS A 35 11.03 -6.39 -1.53
C LYS A 35 9.68 -6.90 -2.03
N GLU A 36 8.81 -7.35 -1.14
CA GLU A 36 7.45 -7.78 -1.48
C GLU A 36 6.61 -6.59 -1.98
N ALA A 37 6.62 -5.47 -1.27
CA ALA A 37 5.95 -4.25 -1.69
C ALA A 37 6.52 -3.71 -3.03
N ASP A 38 7.84 -3.65 -3.18
CA ASP A 38 8.51 -3.23 -4.41
C ASP A 38 8.16 -4.14 -5.60
N LYS A 39 8.04 -5.46 -5.38
CA LYS A 39 7.60 -6.40 -6.41
C LYS A 39 6.18 -6.08 -6.89
N LEU A 40 5.27 -5.75 -5.98
CA LEU A 40 3.90 -5.34 -6.32
C LEU A 40 3.90 -4.06 -7.16
N PHE A 41 4.65 -3.04 -6.73
CA PHE A 41 4.79 -1.78 -7.45
C PHE A 41 5.41 -1.97 -8.85
N LYS A 42 6.52 -2.70 -8.96
CA LYS A 42 7.17 -3.00 -10.25
C LYS A 42 6.23 -3.76 -11.18
N GLY A 43 5.42 -4.67 -10.64
CA GLY A 43 4.39 -5.39 -11.41
C GLY A 43 3.36 -4.43 -12.02
N TYR A 44 2.86 -3.48 -11.21
CA TYR A 44 1.94 -2.45 -11.68
C TYR A 44 2.58 -1.53 -12.72
N TRP A 45 3.77 -0.99 -12.45
CA TRP A 45 4.46 -0.07 -13.37
C TRP A 45 4.80 -0.71 -14.72
N LYS A 46 5.15 -2.00 -14.74
CA LYS A 46 5.36 -2.73 -16.00
C LYS A 46 4.08 -2.82 -16.83
N ARG A 47 2.94 -3.13 -16.20
CA ARG A 47 1.64 -3.21 -16.88
C ARG A 47 1.18 -1.83 -17.35
N LEU A 48 1.36 -0.80 -16.53
CA LEU A 48 1.02 0.58 -16.89
C LEU A 48 1.89 1.08 -18.05
N GLY A 49 3.20 0.84 -18.01
CA GLY A 49 4.10 1.20 -19.10
C GLY A 49 3.75 0.50 -20.41
N ALA A 50 3.41 -0.79 -20.37
CA ALA A 50 2.94 -1.52 -21.54
C ALA A 50 1.63 -0.93 -22.10
N LEU A 51 0.69 -0.56 -21.23
CA LEU A 51 -0.57 0.06 -21.63
C LEU A 51 -0.35 1.44 -22.26
N LEU A 52 0.53 2.26 -21.70
CA LEU A 52 0.90 3.57 -22.27
C LEU A 52 1.57 3.42 -23.63
N LEU A 53 2.42 2.41 -23.82
CA LEU A 53 3.01 2.11 -25.12
C LEU A 53 1.96 1.72 -26.16
N VAL A 54 1.00 0.86 -25.78
CA VAL A 54 -0.12 0.49 -26.66
C VAL A 54 -0.96 1.72 -27.03
N LEU A 55 -1.27 2.59 -26.06
CA LEU A 55 -1.98 3.83 -26.32
C LEU A 55 -1.21 4.74 -27.29
N LEU A 56 0.10 4.91 -27.10
CA LEU A 56 0.94 5.71 -27.99
C LEU A 56 0.90 5.18 -29.43
N LEU A 57 1.09 3.87 -29.61
CA LEU A 57 1.05 3.24 -30.94
C LEU A 57 -0.33 3.37 -31.59
N LEU A 58 -1.39 3.20 -30.79
CA LEU A 58 -2.77 3.38 -31.26
C LEU A 58 -3.04 4.83 -31.67
N SER A 59 -2.57 5.81 -30.90
CA SER A 59 -2.69 7.24 -31.25
C SER A 59 -1.97 7.57 -32.55
N ILE A 60 -0.75 7.05 -32.74
CA ILE A 60 0.01 7.25 -33.99
C ILE A 60 -0.74 6.64 -35.18
N ALA A 61 -1.20 5.39 -35.06
CA ALA A 61 -1.95 4.72 -36.12
C ALA A 61 -3.26 5.46 -36.46
N PHE A 62 -3.96 5.96 -35.44
CA PHE A 62 -5.16 6.75 -35.62
C PHE A 62 -4.86 8.08 -36.33
N SER A 63 -3.82 8.82 -35.93
CA SER A 63 -3.41 10.05 -36.58
C SER A 63 -3.05 9.87 -38.06
N LEU A 64 -2.46 8.73 -38.43
CA LEU A 64 -2.16 8.40 -39.83
C LEU A 64 -3.41 8.00 -40.62
N ALA A 65 -4.40 7.39 -39.97
CA ALA A 65 -5.64 6.94 -40.62
C ALA A 65 -6.67 8.05 -40.81
N VAL A 66 -6.81 8.99 -39.86
CA VAL A 66 -7.85 10.04 -39.87
C VAL A 66 -7.91 10.86 -41.18
N PRO A 67 -6.80 11.31 -41.78
CA PRO A 67 -6.84 12.10 -43.02
C PRO A 67 -7.43 11.31 -44.20
N HIS A 68 -7.41 9.98 -44.15
CA HIS A 68 -7.84 9.10 -45.23
C HIS A 68 -9.27 8.58 -45.01
N TYR A 69 -9.80 8.70 -43.80
CA TYR A 69 -11.13 8.21 -43.41
C TYR A 69 -12.03 9.35 -42.94
N ARG A 70 -12.99 9.76 -43.77
CA ARG A 70 -14.04 10.75 -43.43
C ARG A 70 -15.16 10.15 -42.54
N ASN A 71 -14.89 9.03 -41.88
CA ASN A 71 -15.88 8.23 -41.15
C ASN A 71 -15.80 8.50 -39.65
N TYR A 72 -16.82 9.16 -39.11
CA TYR A 72 -16.94 9.47 -37.68
C TYR A 72 -16.99 8.22 -36.79
N ASN A 73 -17.40 7.06 -37.31
CA ASN A 73 -17.42 5.81 -36.54
C ASN A 73 -16.03 5.38 -36.05
N LEU A 74 -14.97 5.69 -36.82
CA LEU A 74 -13.59 5.38 -36.42
C LEU A 74 -13.17 6.19 -35.18
N ILE A 75 -13.63 7.44 -35.11
CA ILE A 75 -13.35 8.34 -33.99
C ILE A 75 -14.03 7.80 -32.72
N TYR A 76 -15.32 7.46 -32.79
CA TYR A 76 -16.03 6.86 -31.66
C TYR A 76 -15.41 5.54 -31.20
N PHE A 77 -14.98 4.69 -32.14
CA PHE A 77 -14.32 3.43 -31.82
C PHE A 77 -12.99 3.64 -31.10
N TYR A 78 -12.18 4.60 -31.55
CA TYR A 78 -10.94 4.97 -30.86
C TYR A 78 -11.21 5.44 -29.43
N PHE A 79 -12.19 6.33 -29.22
CA PHE A 79 -12.57 6.77 -27.88
C PHE A 79 -13.07 5.61 -27.01
N ALA A 80 -13.84 4.68 -27.57
CA ALA A 80 -14.30 3.49 -26.84
C ALA A 80 -13.12 2.62 -26.39
N ILE A 81 -12.09 2.44 -27.23
CA ILE A 81 -10.87 1.71 -26.86
C ILE A 81 -10.11 2.43 -25.75
N VAL A 82 -9.85 3.73 -25.89
CA VAL A 82 -9.14 4.52 -24.87
C VAL A 82 -9.90 4.48 -23.54
N PHE A 83 -11.24 4.60 -23.60
CA PHE A 83 -12.10 4.46 -22.44
C PHE A 83 -11.96 3.08 -21.80
N ALA A 84 -12.07 1.99 -22.57
CA ALA A 84 -11.90 0.63 -22.04
C ALA A 84 -10.51 0.40 -21.39
N LEU A 85 -9.44 0.92 -22.01
CA LEU A 85 -8.09 0.85 -21.47
C LEU A 85 -7.96 1.62 -20.14
N SER A 86 -8.67 2.73 -19.97
CA SER A 86 -8.71 3.46 -18.69
C SER A 86 -9.37 2.66 -17.56
N PHE A 87 -10.38 1.84 -17.86
CA PHE A 87 -10.98 0.93 -16.87
C PHE A 87 -10.03 -0.19 -16.47
N ILE A 88 -9.28 -0.73 -17.44
CA ILE A 88 -8.27 -1.76 -17.18
C ILE A 88 -7.15 -1.22 -16.27
N SER A 89 -6.65 -0.01 -16.55
CA SER A 89 -5.61 0.60 -15.72
C SER A 89 -6.10 0.89 -14.29
N ARG A 90 -7.35 1.37 -14.16
CA ARG A 90 -8.02 1.56 -12.87
C ARG A 90 -8.15 0.26 -12.09
N TYR A 91 -8.58 -0.83 -12.75
CA TYR A 91 -8.70 -2.14 -12.13
C TYR A 91 -7.35 -2.65 -11.58
N TRP A 92 -6.26 -2.48 -12.34
CA TRP A 92 -4.93 -2.86 -11.85
C TRP A 92 -4.46 -2.02 -10.67
N LEU A 93 -4.82 -0.73 -10.65
CA LEU A 93 -4.51 0.16 -9.53
C LEU A 93 -5.30 -0.26 -8.28
N GLU A 94 -6.60 -0.53 -8.42
CA GLU A 94 -7.45 -1.07 -7.36
C GLU A 94 -6.88 -2.36 -6.78
N LYS A 95 -6.47 -3.30 -7.66
CA LYS A 95 -5.86 -4.55 -7.24
C LYS A 95 -4.55 -4.34 -6.47
N LEU A 96 -3.66 -3.45 -6.94
CA LEU A 96 -2.42 -3.11 -6.24
C LEU A 96 -2.70 -2.63 -4.81
N PHE A 97 -3.65 -1.71 -4.64
CA PHE A 97 -3.98 -1.18 -3.31
C PHE A 97 -4.62 -2.22 -2.40
N VAL A 98 -5.45 -3.13 -2.91
CA VAL A 98 -5.97 -4.24 -2.11
C VAL A 98 -4.84 -5.13 -1.60
N GLU A 99 -3.91 -5.52 -2.47
CA GLU A 99 -2.77 -6.38 -2.10
C GLU A 99 -1.83 -5.69 -1.07
N LEU A 100 -1.57 -4.40 -1.24
CA LEU A 100 -0.78 -3.61 -0.26
C LEU A 100 -1.49 -3.49 1.08
N ARG A 101 -2.81 -3.26 1.08
CA ARG A 101 -3.62 -3.18 2.30
C ARG A 101 -3.55 -4.50 3.06
N GLU A 102 -3.77 -5.61 2.38
CA GLU A 102 -3.71 -6.95 2.97
C GLU A 102 -2.31 -7.27 3.51
N LEU A 103 -1.25 -6.89 2.79
CA LEU A 103 0.12 -7.03 3.27
C LEU A 103 0.33 -6.25 4.58
N GLY A 104 -0.02 -4.96 4.61
CA GLY A 104 0.11 -4.14 5.81
C GLY A 104 -0.71 -4.67 7.00
N PHE A 105 -1.93 -5.14 6.75
CA PHE A 105 -2.79 -5.69 7.81
C PHE A 105 -2.24 -7.02 8.36
N ARG A 106 -1.71 -7.89 7.50
CA ARG A 106 -1.05 -9.13 7.93
C ARG A 106 0.19 -8.84 8.79
N ARG A 107 1.02 -7.86 8.40
CA ARG A 107 2.19 -7.45 9.21
C ARG A 107 1.79 -6.88 10.57
N LEU A 108 0.70 -6.12 10.62
CA LEU A 108 0.16 -5.57 11.88
C LEU A 108 -0.38 -6.68 12.79
N ALA A 109 -1.08 -7.68 12.24
CA ALA A 109 -1.53 -8.86 12.99
C ALA A 109 -0.36 -9.69 13.55
N GLN A 110 0.76 -9.72 12.83
CA GLN A 110 2.02 -10.34 13.27
C GLN A 110 2.81 -9.49 14.28
N LYS A 111 2.28 -8.33 14.74
CA LYS A 111 2.98 -7.35 15.59
C LYS A 111 4.28 -6.81 14.98
N ARG A 112 4.43 -6.90 13.65
CA ARG A 112 5.55 -6.35 12.88
C ARG A 112 5.22 -4.91 12.49
N TYR A 113 5.23 -4.03 13.47
CA TYR A 113 4.72 -2.65 13.32
C TYR A 113 5.53 -1.81 12.33
N ALA A 114 6.86 -1.95 12.27
CA ALA A 114 7.69 -1.23 11.30
C ALA A 114 7.40 -1.66 9.85
N ASP A 115 7.19 -2.96 9.63
CA ASP A 115 6.78 -3.50 8.33
C ASP A 115 5.39 -3.02 7.93
N ALA A 116 4.44 -3.04 8.87
CA ALA A 116 3.08 -2.54 8.64
C ALA A 116 3.10 -1.05 8.30
N ALA A 117 3.84 -0.23 9.07
CA ALA A 117 3.98 1.20 8.84
C ALA A 117 4.56 1.47 7.45
N ALA A 118 5.67 0.83 7.07
CA ALA A 118 6.30 1.02 5.77
C ALA A 118 5.37 0.72 4.58
N VAL A 119 4.51 -0.30 4.70
CA VAL A 119 3.55 -0.65 3.65
C VAL A 119 2.33 0.28 3.65
N LEU A 120 1.78 0.59 4.81
CA LEU A 120 0.58 1.42 4.91
C LEU A 120 0.88 2.91 4.63
N GLU A 121 2.12 3.36 4.81
CA GLU A 121 2.53 4.73 4.53
C GLU A 121 2.43 5.08 3.03
N TYR A 122 2.48 4.08 2.13
CA TYR A 122 2.19 4.31 0.71
C TYR A 122 0.79 4.90 0.47
N PHE A 123 -0.21 4.53 1.29
CA PHE A 123 -1.56 5.09 1.16
C PHE A 123 -1.60 6.57 1.56
N HIS A 124 -0.79 6.94 2.56
CA HIS A 124 -0.66 8.32 2.99
C HIS A 124 0.10 9.17 1.96
N ARG A 125 1.24 8.68 1.45
CA ARG A 125 2.09 9.41 0.49
C ARG A 125 1.45 9.60 -0.87
N PHE A 126 0.75 8.60 -1.38
CA PHE A 126 0.08 8.71 -2.68
C PHE A 126 -1.28 9.43 -2.59
N GLY A 127 -1.63 10.00 -1.43
CA GLY A 127 -2.79 10.87 -1.25
C GLY A 127 -4.12 10.22 -1.62
N ASN A 128 -4.18 8.89 -1.62
CA ASN A 128 -5.20 8.17 -2.37
C ASN A 128 -6.46 7.97 -1.52
N MET A 129 -7.12 9.09 -1.24
CA MET A 129 -8.36 9.19 -0.45
C MET A 129 -9.42 8.19 -0.92
N GLY A 130 -9.48 7.89 -2.22
CA GLY A 130 -10.46 6.95 -2.78
C GLY A 130 -10.31 5.51 -2.28
N PHE A 131 -9.11 5.09 -1.86
CA PHE A 131 -8.83 3.71 -1.43
C PHE A 131 -8.94 3.49 0.08
N ASP A 132 -9.01 4.58 0.84
CA ASP A 132 -9.33 4.56 2.27
C ASP A 132 -10.57 5.40 2.54
N ARG A 133 -11.72 4.92 2.05
CA ARG A 133 -13.00 5.62 2.22
C ARG A 133 -13.42 5.75 3.69
N ASP A 134 -13.13 4.72 4.48
CA ASP A 134 -13.56 4.68 5.87
C ASP A 134 -12.47 5.19 6.84
N GLY A 135 -11.23 5.42 6.40
CA GLY A 135 -10.14 5.81 7.30
C GLY A 135 -9.51 4.64 8.06
N GLU A 136 -9.84 3.38 7.70
CA GLU A 136 -9.32 2.19 8.37
C GLU A 136 -7.82 2.06 8.21
N ILE A 137 -7.32 2.34 7.01
CA ILE A 137 -5.90 2.17 6.68
C ILE A 137 -5.08 3.19 7.46
N HIS A 138 -5.50 4.45 7.44
CA HIS A 138 -4.85 5.50 8.21
C HIS A 138 -4.96 5.23 9.72
N TYR A 139 -6.09 4.72 10.22
CA TYR A 139 -6.21 4.36 11.63
C TYR A 139 -5.24 3.24 12.03
N ARG A 140 -5.07 2.21 11.19
CA ARG A 140 -4.11 1.13 11.43
C ARG A 140 -2.66 1.60 11.31
N LEU A 141 -2.37 2.54 10.42
CA LEU A 141 -1.07 3.21 10.32
C LEU A 141 -0.76 4.01 11.60
N LEU A 142 -1.75 4.74 12.13
CA LEU A 142 -1.62 5.43 13.41
C LEU A 142 -1.31 4.47 14.56
N LEU A 143 -1.98 3.31 14.63
CA LEU A 143 -1.66 2.30 15.64
C LEU A 143 -0.24 1.77 15.47
N ALA A 144 0.21 1.53 14.24
CA ALA A 144 1.58 1.12 13.98
C ALA A 144 2.60 2.16 14.48
N TYR A 145 2.38 3.45 14.23
CA TYR A 145 3.25 4.52 14.72
C TYR A 145 3.26 4.63 16.24
N ARG A 146 2.10 4.54 16.91
CA ARG A 146 2.03 4.51 18.38
C ARG A 146 2.84 3.35 18.96
N HIS A 147 2.73 2.16 18.38
CA HIS A 147 3.53 1.00 18.81
C HIS A 147 5.04 1.14 18.56
N LEU A 148 5.44 1.99 17.62
CA LEU A 148 6.84 2.32 17.36
C LEU A 148 7.38 3.48 18.21
N GLY A 149 6.50 4.17 18.96
CA GLY A 149 6.81 5.41 19.69
C GLY A 149 6.97 6.63 18.79
N GLU A 150 6.46 6.58 17.55
CA GLU A 150 6.52 7.69 16.59
C GLU A 150 5.31 8.63 16.77
N GLU A 151 5.19 9.25 17.94
CA GLU A 151 4.00 10.04 18.32
C GLU A 151 3.71 11.23 17.40
N GLU A 152 4.74 11.94 16.92
CA GLU A 152 4.53 13.06 15.99
C GLU A 152 3.91 12.63 14.67
N ARG A 153 4.34 11.47 14.14
CA ARG A 153 3.70 10.90 12.95
C ARG A 153 2.31 10.37 13.26
N ALA A 154 2.11 9.76 14.42
CA ALA A 154 0.78 9.36 14.86
C ALA A 154 -0.20 10.54 14.95
N LYS A 155 0.23 11.69 15.48
CA LYS A 155 -0.56 12.94 15.51
C LYS A 155 -0.91 13.44 14.12
N GLN A 156 0.03 13.43 13.18
CA GLN A 156 -0.23 13.82 11.79
C GLN A 156 -1.31 12.95 11.14
N ILE A 157 -1.25 11.64 11.36
CA ILE A 157 -2.26 10.72 10.84
C ILE A 157 -3.60 10.89 11.55
N ALA A 158 -3.61 11.11 12.88
CA ALA A 158 -4.83 11.39 13.64
C ALA A 158 -5.54 12.63 13.08
N GLU A 159 -4.79 13.71 12.90
CA GLU A 159 -5.28 14.96 12.35
C GLU A 159 -5.79 14.79 10.91
N TRP A 160 -5.08 14.01 10.08
CA TRP A 160 -5.55 13.66 8.75
C TRP A 160 -6.91 12.96 8.79
N ILE A 161 -7.10 11.98 9.68
CA ILE A 161 -8.36 11.25 9.85
C ILE A 161 -9.47 12.20 10.32
N ARG A 162 -9.18 13.11 11.27
CA ARG A 162 -10.16 14.12 11.71
C ARG A 162 -10.59 15.03 10.57
N ARG A 163 -9.65 15.53 9.76
CA ARG A 163 -9.96 16.44 8.64
C ARG A 163 -10.71 15.76 7.50
N HIS A 164 -10.26 14.59 7.08
CA HIS A 164 -10.74 13.97 5.84
C HIS A 164 -11.80 12.88 6.08
N ARG A 165 -11.90 12.36 7.31
CA ARG A 165 -12.73 11.20 7.67
C ARG A 165 -13.48 11.41 8.99
N ALA A 166 -13.84 12.66 9.32
CA ALA A 166 -14.54 13.04 10.56
C ALA A 166 -15.76 12.16 10.89
N LYS A 167 -16.54 11.77 9.86
CA LYS A 167 -17.77 10.96 10.02
C LYS A 167 -17.52 9.46 10.11
N SER A 168 -16.26 9.01 9.98
CA SER A 168 -15.94 7.60 10.01
C SER A 168 -16.00 7.01 11.41
N ARG A 169 -16.27 5.71 11.50
CA ARG A 169 -16.15 4.95 12.75
C ARG A 169 -14.77 5.06 13.39
N TYR A 170 -13.73 5.31 12.60
CA TYR A 170 -12.35 5.41 13.09
C TYR A 170 -12.01 6.79 13.66
N ALA A 171 -12.60 7.86 13.13
CA ALA A 171 -12.52 9.18 13.78
C ALA A 171 -13.18 9.16 15.16
N GLN A 172 -14.32 8.48 15.31
CA GLN A 172 -14.97 8.29 16.61
C GLN A 172 -14.08 7.48 17.57
N ARG A 173 -13.46 6.40 17.09
CA ARG A 173 -12.49 5.61 17.90
C ARG A 173 -11.28 6.42 18.34
N LEU A 174 -10.79 7.37 17.52
CA LEU A 174 -9.71 8.27 17.93
C LEU A 174 -10.13 9.17 19.09
N ALA A 175 -11.33 9.72 19.05
CA ALA A 175 -11.85 10.58 20.11
C ALA A 175 -12.00 9.83 21.46
N THR A 176 -12.28 8.53 21.42
CA THR A 176 -12.35 7.69 22.63
C THR A 176 -10.97 7.17 23.09
N ALA A 177 -9.98 7.13 22.20
CA ALA A 177 -8.64 6.58 22.45
C ALA A 177 -7.56 7.65 22.72
N GLU A 178 -7.93 8.92 22.76
CA GLU A 178 -7.09 9.97 23.36
C GLU A 178 -7.26 9.91 24.89
N PRO A 179 -6.17 9.90 25.68
CA PRO A 179 -6.30 10.16 27.10
C PRO A 179 -6.94 11.55 27.23
N ALA A 180 -8.01 11.64 28.02
CA ALA A 180 -8.63 12.91 28.35
C ALA A 180 -7.52 13.92 28.68
N PRO A 181 -7.59 15.18 28.19
CA PRO A 181 -6.60 16.18 28.56
C PRO A 181 -6.47 16.14 30.07
N ALA A 182 -5.23 15.95 30.55
CA ALA A 182 -4.93 15.95 31.97
C ALA A 182 -5.67 17.16 32.54
N LYS A 183 -6.68 16.90 33.40
CA LYS A 183 -7.25 17.96 34.21
C LYS A 183 -6.04 18.54 34.92
N GLU A 184 -5.67 19.77 34.55
CA GLU A 184 -4.76 20.57 35.33
C GLU A 184 -5.22 20.41 36.78
N GLU A 185 -4.32 19.89 37.60
CA GLU A 185 -4.47 19.85 39.03
C GLU A 185 -4.65 21.30 39.48
N ALA A 186 -5.91 21.74 39.57
CA ALA A 186 -6.31 22.85 40.40
C ALA A 186 -6.19 22.36 41.86
N SER A 187 -4.94 22.23 42.30
CA SER A 187 -4.52 21.91 43.66
C SER A 187 -3.35 22.81 43.98
N GLY A 188 -3.59 23.83 44.79
CA GLY A 188 -2.54 24.53 45.52
C GLY A 188 -2.69 26.04 45.52
N GLY A 189 -3.51 26.56 46.43
CA GLY A 189 -3.58 28.00 46.66
C GLY A 189 -4.52 28.48 47.75
N ALA A 190 -4.83 27.64 48.74
CA ALA A 190 -5.33 28.13 50.03
C ALA A 190 -4.25 27.82 51.07
N VAL A 191 -3.66 28.87 51.65
CA VAL A 191 -3.26 29.07 53.06
C VAL A 191 -2.27 30.24 53.09
N GLY A 192 -2.64 31.30 53.84
CA GLY A 192 -1.87 32.51 54.09
C GLY A 192 -2.79 33.64 54.48
#